data_AF-A0A3D3CSH4-F1
#
_entry.id   AF-A0A3D3CSH4-F1
#
_cell.length_a   1.000
_cell.length_b   1.000
_cell.length_c   1.000
_cell.angle_alpha   90.00
_cell.angle_beta   90.00
_cell.angle_gamma   90.00
#
_symmetry.space_group_name_H-M   'P 1'
#
loop_
_entity.id
_entity.type
_entity.pdbx_description
1 polymer ?
#
loop_
_entity_poly.entity_id
_entity_poly.type
_entity_poly.pdbx_seq_one_letter_code
_entity_poly.pdbx_strand_id
1 'polypeptide(L)' 'TTLEVLAANEVEVMIAKDHEYAPTPAVSHAILTYNKGRKDGLADGIVITPSHNPPDDGGFKYNPTHGG' A
#
# COMPACT_ATOMS: atom_id res chain seq x y z
N THR A 1 2.91 -13.99 -1.85
CA THR A 1 1.80 -14.04 -0.87
C THR A 1 0.82 -12.89 -0.95
N THR A 2 1.19 -11.63 -0.66
CA THR A 2 0.20 -10.53 -0.57
C THR A 2 -0.63 -10.36 -1.84
N LEU A 3 0.01 -10.26 -3.01
CA LEU A 3 -0.71 -10.10 -4.29
C LEU A 3 -1.60 -11.29 -4.62
N GLU A 4 -1.16 -12.52 -4.31
CA GLU A 4 -1.94 -13.74 -4.57
C GLU A 4 -3.22 -13.76 -3.72
N VAL A 5 -3.12 -13.38 -2.43
CA VAL A 5 -4.27 -13.33 -1.52
C VAL A 5 -5.23 -12.20 -1.91
N LEU A 6 -4.72 -11.02 -2.26
CA LEU A 6 -5.55 -9.91 -2.72
C LEU A 6 -6.28 -10.25 -4.03
N ALA A 7 -5.58 -10.86 -4.98
CA ALA A 7 -6.19 -11.31 -6.24
C ALA A 7 -7.26 -12.39 -6.01
N ALA A 8 -7.04 -13.34 -5.09
CA ALA A 8 -8.02 -14.36 -4.73
C ALA A 8 -9.28 -13.78 -4.06
N ASN A 9 -9.19 -12.59 -3.45
CA ASN A 9 -10.31 -11.85 -2.87
C ASN A 9 -10.87 -10.76 -3.82
N GLU A 10 -10.49 -10.78 -5.10
CA GLU A 10 -10.97 -9.85 -6.12
C GLU A 10 -10.70 -8.37 -5.79
N VAL A 11 -9.61 -8.10 -5.06
CA VAL A 11 -9.19 -6.72 -4.74
C VAL A 11 -8.42 -6.13 -5.93
N GLU A 12 -8.84 -4.95 -6.40
CA GLU A 12 -8.09 -4.18 -7.39
C GLU A 12 -6.82 -3.62 -6.75
N VAL A 13 -5.64 -4.01 -7.29
CA VAL A 13 -4.34 -3.61 -6.72
C VAL A 13 -3.58 -2.73 -7.69
N MET A 14 -3.03 -1.63 -7.16
CA MET A 14 -2.05 -0.79 -7.82
C MET A 14 -0.67 -1.05 -7.23
N ILE A 15 0.33 -1.31 -8.08
CA ILE A 15 1.74 -1.48 -7.68
C ILE A 15 2.62 -0.46 -8.40
N ALA A 16 3.81 -0.21 -7.84
CA ALA A 16 4.80 0.61 -8.52
C ALA A 16 5.13 0.01 -9.90
N LYS A 17 5.24 0.87 -10.90
CA LYS A 17 5.66 0.46 -12.24
C LYS A 17 7.02 -0.22 -12.15
N ASP A 18 7.23 -1.25 -12.97
CA ASP A 18 8.51 -1.97 -13.06
C ASP A 18 8.98 -2.59 -11.73
N HIS A 19 8.05 -2.79 -10.77
CA HIS A 19 8.29 -3.39 -9.46
C HIS A 19 9.30 -2.60 -8.61
N GLU A 20 9.38 -1.28 -8.80
CA GLU A 20 10.23 -0.40 -8.01
C GLU A 20 9.81 -0.33 -6.54
N TYR A 21 10.74 0.10 -5.67
CA TYR A 21 10.44 0.35 -4.27
C TYR A 21 9.58 1.61 -4.12
N ALA A 22 8.49 1.49 -3.35
CA ALA A 22 7.64 2.61 -2.97
C ALA A 22 7.92 3.04 -1.51
N PRO A 23 8.45 4.24 -1.27
CA PRO A 23 8.60 4.76 0.10
C PRO A 23 7.25 4.89 0.81
N THR A 24 7.21 4.67 2.13
CA THR A 24 6.01 4.89 2.96
C THR A 24 5.28 6.22 2.66
N PRO A 25 5.94 7.39 2.58
CA PRO A 25 5.24 8.64 2.28
C PRO A 25 4.64 8.68 0.88
N ALA A 26 5.20 7.94 -0.09
CA ALA A 26 4.63 7.86 -1.44
C ALA A 26 3.30 7.08 -1.44
N VAL A 27 3.19 6.01 -0.64
CA VAL A 27 1.94 5.25 -0.48
C VAL A 27 0.87 6.11 0.21
N SER A 28 1.21 6.79 1.31
CA SER A 28 0.31 7.74 1.98
C SER A 28 -0.17 8.85 1.03
N HIS A 29 0.75 9.43 0.27
CA HIS A 29 0.42 10.48 -0.70
C HIS A 29 -0.49 9.96 -1.83
N ALA A 30 -0.26 8.73 -2.33
CA ALA A 30 -1.10 8.12 -3.35
C ALA A 30 -2.53 7.89 -2.85
N ILE A 31 -2.70 7.37 -1.62
CA ILE A 31 -4.01 7.18 -0.98
C ILE A 31 -4.76 8.52 -0.90
N LEU A 32 -4.12 9.54 -0.32
CA LEU A 32 -4.73 10.86 -0.14
C LEU A 32 -5.09 11.53 -1.47
N THR A 33 -4.22 11.39 -2.48
CA THR A 33 -4.45 11.96 -3.81
C THR A 33 -5.59 11.25 -4.53
N TYR A 34 -5.62 9.92 -4.48
CA TYR A 34 -6.67 9.12 -5.11
C TYR A 34 -8.05 9.41 -4.47
N ASN A 35 -8.09 9.50 -3.14
CA ASN A 35 -9.33 9.71 -2.38
C ASN A 35 -9.84 11.15 -2.39
N LYS A 36 -9.05 12.11 -2.87
CA LYS A 36 -9.41 13.52 -2.84
C LYS A 36 -10.73 13.79 -3.58
N GLY A 37 -11.74 14.21 -2.82
CA GLY A 37 -13.07 14.54 -3.35
C GLY A 37 -13.97 13.34 -3.63
N ARG A 38 -13.51 12.11 -3.38
CA ARG A 38 -14.32 10.90 -3.49
C ARG A 38 -15.13 10.66 -2.22
N LYS A 39 -16.27 9.98 -2.35
CA LYS A 39 -17.13 9.56 -1.23
C LYS A 39 -17.27 8.04 -1.13
N ASP A 40 -17.01 7.35 -2.22
CA ASP A 40 -17.04 5.91 -2.40
C ASP A 40 -15.84 5.48 -3.26
N GLY A 41 -15.60 4.16 -3.36
CA GLY A 41 -14.46 3.61 -4.11
C GLY A 41 -13.13 4.20 -3.65
N LEU A 42 -12.94 4.32 -2.33
CA LEU A 42 -11.71 4.85 -1.73
C LEU A 42 -10.59 3.80 -1.80
N ALA A 43 -9.36 4.27 -1.99
CA ALA A 43 -8.15 3.46 -1.85
C ALA A 43 -7.67 3.45 -0.39
N ASP A 44 -7.05 2.34 0.00
CA ASP A 44 -6.20 2.18 1.17
C ASP A 44 -4.80 1.74 0.70
N GLY A 45 -3.94 1.26 1.60
CA GLY A 45 -2.65 0.75 1.17
C GLY A 45 -1.97 -0.20 2.15
N ILE A 46 -1.05 -0.99 1.61
CA ILE A 46 -0.16 -1.88 2.35
C ILE A 46 1.28 -1.44 2.07
N VAL A 47 2.09 -1.36 3.12
CA VAL A 47 3.53 -1.08 3.01
C VAL A 47 4.31 -2.28 3.53
N ILE A 48 5.11 -2.88 2.65
CA ILE A 48 5.98 -4.01 2.98
C ILE A 48 7.37 -3.47 3.27
N THR A 49 7.66 -3.16 4.54
CA THR A 49 8.94 -2.64 4.97
C THR A 49 9.26 -2.96 6.43
N PRO A 50 10.46 -3.48 6.73
CA PRO A 50 10.96 -3.61 8.10
C PRO A 50 11.45 -2.26 8.68
N SER A 51 11.34 -1.16 7.94
CA SER A 51 11.83 0.17 8.32
C SER A 51 13.35 0.18 8.57
N HIS A 52 13.78 0.16 9.83
CA HIS A 52 15.18 0.19 10.25
C HIS A 52 15.54 -1.08 11.04
N ASN A 53 14.67 -2.09 11.06
CA ASN A 53 14.96 -3.37 11.67
C ASN A 53 16.12 -4.07 10.94
N PRO A 54 16.74 -5.08 11.58
CA PRO A 54 17.80 -5.87 10.97
C PRO A 54 17.44 -6.44 9.57
N PRO A 55 18.43 -6.76 8.72
CA PRO A 55 18.18 -7.23 7.34
C PRO A 55 17.35 -8.51 7.24
N ASP A 56 17.36 -9.34 8.28
CA ASP A 56 16.65 -10.62 8.33
C ASP A 56 15.16 -10.43 8.69
N ASP A 57 14.76 -9.23 9.10
CA ASP A 57 13.39 -8.91 9.45
C ASP A 57 12.60 -8.47 8.21
N GLY A 58 11.37 -8.99 8.09
CA GLY A 58 10.34 -8.44 7.22
C GLY A 58 9.40 -7.50 8.00
N GLY A 59 8.62 -6.69 7.28
CA GLY A 59 7.58 -5.88 7.91
C GLY A 59 6.37 -5.73 7.00
N PHE A 60 5.19 -5.70 7.60
CA PHE A 60 3.90 -5.55 6.91
C PHE A 60 3.05 -4.54 7.66
N LYS A 61 2.64 -3.47 6.99
CA LYS A 61 1.86 -2.37 7.57
C LYS A 61 0.66 -2.06 6.70
N TYR A 62 -0.42 -1.63 7.33
CA TYR A 62 -1.66 -1.24 6.65
C TYR A 62 -1.96 0.24 6.93
N ASN A 63 -2.25 0.99 5.87
CA ASN A 63 -2.64 2.39 5.89
C ASN A 63 -4.11 2.50 5.46
N PRO A 64 -5.04 2.91 6.34
CA PRO A 64 -6.44 3.12 5.98
C PRO A 64 -6.64 4.25 4.96
N THR A 65 -7.89 4.50 4.57
CA THR A 65 -8.27 5.49 3.54
C THR A 65 -7.87 6.95 3.83
N HIS A 66 -7.51 7.26 5.08
CA HIS A 66 -6.96 8.55 5.47
C HIS A 66 -5.43 8.66 5.33
N GLY A 67 -4.77 7.66 4.73
CA GLY A 67 -3.34 7.72 4.36
C GLY A 67 -2.35 7.31 5.46
N GLY A 68 -2.82 6.98 6.67
CA GLY A 68 -1.98 6.75 7.85
C GLY A 68 -1.76 8.00 8.68
#